data_AF-A0A2W5MZJ8-F1
#
_entry.id   AF-A0A2W5MZJ8-F1
#
_cell.length_a   1.000
_cell.length_b   1.000
_cell.length_c   1.000
_cell.angle_alpha   90.00
_cell.angle_beta   90.00
_cell.angle_gamma   90.00
#
_symmetry.space_group_name_H-M   'P 1'
#
loop_
_entity.id
_entity.type
_entity.pdbx_description
1 polymer ?
#
loop_
_entity_poly.entity_id
_entity_poly.type
_entity_poly.pdbx_seq_one_letter_code
_entity_poly.pdbx_strand_id
1 'polypeptide(L)'
;MFKTRKGLLAIVLILFLTGGLHLPDWDIFQEDKNSSANAITISDNGIEHILHGDETGGGHKFGTGKPCKSEFPKEWNNKEIIKTVEKIAANDNLKWRKQKNGYYTAEETVEGVRIRVVLNRKRDDVVTAYPVNTKRNPCNAANDNFNA
;
A
#
# COMPACT_ATOMS: atom_id res chain seq x y z
N MET A 1 60.80 -39.67 -14.51
CA MET A 1 59.43 -39.25 -14.16
C MET A 1 59.51 -38.76 -12.71
N PHE A 2 59.57 -37.49 -12.33
CA PHE A 2 59.27 -36.19 -12.93
C PHE A 2 60.51 -35.27 -12.94
N LYS A 3 60.40 -34.16 -13.68
CA LYS A 3 61.47 -33.36 -14.27
C LYS A 3 61.72 -32.10 -13.42
N THR A 4 62.94 -31.88 -12.95
CA THR A 4 63.36 -30.59 -12.38
C THR A 4 63.62 -29.59 -13.50
N ARG A 5 63.00 -28.40 -13.43
CA ARG A 5 63.49 -27.21 -14.15
C ARG A 5 63.51 -26.03 -13.19
N LYS A 6 64.69 -25.45 -13.12
CA LYS A 6 65.12 -24.36 -12.25
C LYS A 6 64.26 -23.12 -12.55
N GLY A 7 63.83 -22.45 -11.48
CA GLY A 7 63.08 -21.20 -11.54
C GLY A 7 63.85 -20.10 -12.26
N LEU A 8 63.11 -19.34 -13.06
CA LEU A 8 63.52 -18.05 -13.57
C LEU A 8 62.92 -16.98 -12.64
N LEU A 9 63.77 -16.06 -12.19
CA LEU A 9 63.42 -14.87 -11.45
C LEU A 9 62.29 -14.08 -12.12
N ALA A 10 61.29 -13.70 -11.33
CA ALA A 10 60.61 -12.42 -11.49
C ALA A 10 60.32 -11.89 -10.08
N ILE A 11 61.28 -11.13 -9.57
CA ILE A 11 61.12 -10.27 -8.40
C ILE A 11 60.19 -9.14 -8.85
N VAL A 12 58.94 -9.14 -8.38
CA VAL A 12 58.12 -7.94 -8.35
C VAL A 12 57.88 -7.62 -6.88
N LEU A 13 58.75 -6.75 -6.38
CA LEU A 13 58.63 -6.05 -5.10
C LEU A 13 57.39 -5.17 -5.13
N ILE A 14 56.32 -5.55 -4.42
CA ILE A 14 55.29 -4.61 -3.98
C ILE A 14 55.49 -4.42 -2.48
N LEU A 15 56.30 -3.42 -2.14
CA LEU A 15 56.38 -2.84 -0.81
C LEU A 15 55.20 -1.86 -0.65
N PHE A 16 54.16 -2.28 0.06
CA PHE A 16 53.31 -1.37 0.82
C PHE A 16 53.15 -1.93 2.23
N LEU A 17 54.10 -1.54 3.08
CA LEU A 17 53.97 -1.49 4.53
C LEU A 17 52.96 -0.38 4.85
N THR A 18 51.81 -0.73 5.41
CA THR A 18 51.20 -0.11 6.61
C THR A 18 49.81 -0.71 6.81
N GLY A 19 49.60 -1.26 8.01
CA GLY A 19 48.31 -1.80 8.42
C GLY A 19 47.22 -0.73 8.47
N GLY A 20 45.99 -1.16 8.21
CA GLY A 20 44.82 -0.32 8.38
C GLY A 20 43.59 -0.99 7.79
N LEU A 21 42.88 -1.72 8.66
CA LEU A 21 41.42 -1.89 8.66
C LEU A 21 40.77 -2.29 7.32
N HIS A 22 40.32 -3.55 7.29
CA HIS A 22 39.23 -4.01 6.45
C HIS A 22 38.02 -3.06 6.60
N LEU A 23 37.86 -2.15 5.65
CA LEU A 23 36.64 -1.37 5.50
C LEU A 23 35.58 -2.32 4.97
N PRO A 24 34.42 -2.47 5.63
CA PRO A 24 33.30 -3.17 5.01
C PRO A 24 32.87 -2.39 3.78
N ASP A 25 32.77 -3.11 2.66
CA ASP A 25 32.28 -2.62 1.38
C ASP A 25 30.88 -1.99 1.58
N TRP A 26 30.79 -0.66 1.58
CA TRP A 26 29.54 0.09 1.78
C TRP A 26 28.91 0.54 0.46
N ASP A 27 29.17 -0.17 -0.65
CA ASP A 27 28.49 0.05 -1.93
C ASP A 27 27.30 -0.91 -2.13
N ILE A 28 26.44 -1.00 -1.10
CA ILE A 28 25.07 -1.53 -1.24
C ILE A 28 24.08 -0.49 -0.74
N PHE A 29 23.99 0.61 -1.47
CA PHE A 29 22.69 1.22 -1.72
C PHE A 29 22.48 1.14 -3.23
N GLN A 30 22.11 -0.05 -3.70
CA GLN A 30 21.23 -0.10 -4.85
C GLN A 30 19.97 0.63 -4.40
N GLU A 31 19.91 1.92 -4.71
CA GLU A 31 18.65 2.62 -4.84
C GLU A 31 17.90 1.83 -5.90
N ASP A 32 17.07 0.89 -5.46
CA ASP A 32 16.23 0.05 -6.29
C ASP A 32 15.26 0.98 -7.02
N LYS A 33 15.73 1.62 -8.10
CA LYS A 33 14.95 2.33 -9.11
C LYS A 33 14.16 1.34 -9.97
N ASN A 34 13.60 0.33 -9.31
CA ASN A 34 12.76 -0.70 -9.90
C ASN A 34 11.55 -1.02 -9.01
N SER A 35 11.18 -0.13 -8.08
CA SER A 35 9.91 -0.18 -7.35
C SER A 35 8.72 0.37 -8.15
N SER A 36 8.81 0.41 -9.49
CA SER A 36 7.65 0.55 -10.39
C SER A 36 6.91 -0.80 -10.56
N ALA A 37 6.82 -1.58 -9.49
CA ALA A 37 5.82 -2.64 -9.40
C ALA A 37 4.49 -1.95 -9.06
N ASN A 38 3.77 -1.50 -10.11
CA ASN A 38 2.42 -0.88 -10.09
C ASN A 38 2.00 -0.33 -8.72
N ALA A 39 2.49 0.86 -8.36
CA ALA A 39 2.03 1.55 -7.16
C ALA A 39 0.49 1.66 -7.20
N ILE A 40 -0.18 1.19 -6.15
CA ILE A 40 -1.62 1.34 -6.04
C ILE A 40 -1.94 2.83 -5.91
N THR A 41 -2.80 3.33 -6.77
CA THR A 41 -3.21 4.74 -6.77
C THR A 41 -4.64 4.92 -6.25
N ILE A 42 -5.01 6.17 -6.01
CA ILE A 42 -6.41 6.58 -5.85
C ILE A 42 -6.64 7.66 -6.90
N SER A 43 -7.42 7.34 -7.93
CA SER A 43 -7.82 8.34 -8.93
C SER A 43 -8.62 9.49 -8.30
N ASP A 44 -8.66 10.66 -8.97
CA ASP A 44 -9.47 11.81 -8.52
C ASP A 44 -10.96 11.44 -8.38
N ASN A 45 -11.47 10.61 -9.30
CA ASN A 45 -12.82 10.06 -9.20
C ASN A 45 -12.97 9.15 -7.97
N GLY A 46 -11.97 8.33 -7.64
CA GLY A 46 -11.95 7.52 -6.42
C GLY A 46 -11.95 8.37 -5.15
N ILE A 47 -11.19 9.48 -5.14
CA ILE A 47 -11.19 10.45 -4.03
C ILE A 47 -12.58 11.05 -3.86
N GLU A 48 -13.19 11.55 -4.93
CA GLU A 48 -14.54 12.13 -4.90
C GLU A 48 -15.57 11.09 -4.45
N HIS A 49 -15.51 9.87 -4.99
CA HIS A 49 -16.38 8.76 -4.62
C HIS A 49 -16.27 8.42 -3.12
N ILE A 50 -15.05 8.35 -2.58
CA ILE A 50 -14.84 8.09 -1.14
C ILE A 50 -15.38 9.23 -0.30
N LEU A 51 -15.05 10.47 -0.62
CA LEU A 51 -15.35 11.61 0.25
C LEU A 51 -16.81 12.06 0.14
N HIS A 52 -17.32 12.25 -1.07
CA HIS A 52 -18.58 12.95 -1.33
C HIS A 52 -19.60 12.09 -2.08
N GLY A 53 -19.12 11.08 -2.79
CA GLY A 53 -19.94 10.17 -3.59
C GLY A 53 -20.29 10.72 -4.95
N ASP A 54 -20.66 9.82 -5.84
CA ASP A 54 -21.07 10.08 -7.21
C ASP A 54 -22.38 9.33 -7.53
N GLU A 55 -22.73 9.27 -8.82
CA GLU A 55 -23.94 8.60 -9.31
C GLU A 55 -23.96 7.09 -9.02
N THR A 56 -22.80 6.48 -8.81
CA THR A 56 -22.64 5.05 -8.52
C THR A 56 -22.65 4.74 -7.03
N GLY A 57 -22.56 5.76 -6.18
CA GLY A 57 -22.58 5.65 -4.72
C GLY A 57 -21.39 6.34 -4.07
N GLY A 58 -21.02 5.91 -2.86
CA GLY A 58 -19.98 6.54 -2.07
C GLY A 58 -20.42 7.86 -1.44
N GLY A 59 -19.51 8.53 -0.74
CA GLY A 59 -19.81 9.62 0.19
C GLY A 59 -19.76 9.12 1.62
N HIS A 60 -18.52 8.96 2.10
CA HIS A 60 -18.19 8.42 3.42
C HIS A 60 -17.54 9.47 4.32
N LYS A 61 -17.26 10.69 3.83
CA LYS A 61 -16.87 11.78 4.72
C LYS A 61 -18.02 12.09 5.67
N PHE A 62 -17.67 12.43 6.92
CA PHE A 62 -18.63 12.91 7.89
C PHE A 62 -19.49 14.06 7.35
N GLY A 63 -20.81 13.94 7.56
CA GLY A 63 -21.81 14.94 7.21
C GLY A 63 -22.37 14.81 5.78
N THR A 64 -21.99 13.78 5.03
CA THR A 64 -22.56 13.53 3.69
C THR A 64 -23.98 12.98 3.75
N GLY A 65 -24.35 12.28 4.83
CA GLY A 65 -25.72 11.82 5.08
C GLY A 65 -26.23 10.80 4.06
N LYS A 66 -25.34 10.15 3.29
CA LYS A 66 -25.74 9.21 2.25
C LYS A 66 -26.48 8.01 2.88
N PRO A 67 -27.72 7.71 2.47
CA PRO A 67 -28.51 6.62 3.05
C PRO A 67 -27.76 5.28 3.02
N CYS A 68 -27.90 4.49 4.08
CA CYS A 68 -27.22 3.21 4.27
C CYS A 68 -25.69 3.29 4.28
N LYS A 69 -25.03 4.44 4.23
CA LYS A 69 -23.56 4.48 4.25
C LYS A 69 -23.07 4.74 5.67
N SER A 70 -21.91 4.17 5.99
CA SER A 70 -21.13 4.56 7.17
C SER A 70 -20.26 5.74 6.83
N GLU A 71 -19.94 6.56 7.83
CA GLU A 71 -19.08 7.72 7.67
C GLU A 71 -17.81 7.58 8.51
N PHE A 72 -16.72 8.14 8.00
CA PHE A 72 -15.49 8.40 8.75
C PHE A 72 -15.78 9.35 9.93
N PRO A 73 -14.92 9.34 10.96
CA PRO A 73 -15.11 10.22 12.12
C PRO A 73 -15.16 11.70 11.73
N LYS A 74 -15.84 12.50 12.56
CA LYS A 74 -16.06 13.93 12.32
C LYS A 74 -14.75 14.72 12.32
N GLU A 75 -13.81 14.28 13.15
CA GLU A 75 -12.48 14.85 13.35
C GLU A 75 -11.55 14.61 12.16
N TRP A 76 -11.81 13.57 11.35
CA TRP A 76 -10.99 13.26 10.19
C TRP A 76 -11.33 14.17 9.01
N ASN A 77 -10.33 14.93 8.57
CA ASN A 77 -10.45 15.77 7.38
C ASN A 77 -10.16 14.97 6.08
N ASN A 78 -10.43 15.57 4.92
CA ASN A 78 -10.25 14.92 3.61
C ASN A 78 -8.85 14.33 3.44
N LYS A 79 -7.82 15.10 3.79
CA LYS A 79 -6.42 14.70 3.61
C LYS A 79 -6.08 13.51 4.51
N GLU A 80 -6.57 13.50 5.74
CA GLU A 80 -6.38 12.41 6.69
C GLU A 80 -7.06 11.12 6.23
N ILE A 81 -8.29 11.21 5.73
CA ILE A 81 -9.02 10.07 5.15
C ILE A 81 -8.21 9.48 3.99
N ILE A 82 -7.88 10.30 2.99
CA ILE A 82 -7.19 9.82 1.78
C ILE A 82 -5.81 9.26 2.11
N LYS A 83 -5.01 9.94 2.93
CA LYS A 83 -3.69 9.46 3.35
C LYS A 83 -3.76 8.14 4.11
N THR A 84 -4.80 7.94 4.92
CA THR A 84 -5.01 6.67 5.62
C THR A 84 -5.36 5.56 4.64
N VAL A 85 -6.25 5.83 3.67
CA VAL A 85 -6.61 4.86 2.63
C VAL A 85 -5.41 4.49 1.77
N GLU A 86 -4.58 5.45 1.36
CA GLU A 86 -3.33 5.20 0.61
C GLU A 86 -2.39 4.26 1.37
N LYS A 87 -2.20 4.49 2.67
CA LYS A 87 -1.35 3.63 3.51
C LYS A 87 -1.87 2.19 3.59
N ILE A 88 -3.18 2.03 3.79
CA ILE A 88 -3.81 0.70 3.86
C ILE A 88 -3.70 0.01 2.49
N ALA A 89 -3.95 0.74 1.40
CA ALA A 89 -3.86 0.22 0.04
C ALA A 89 -2.45 -0.27 -0.29
N ALA A 90 -1.42 0.50 0.10
CA ALA A 90 -0.01 0.14 -0.10
C ALA A 90 0.50 -0.96 0.84
N ASN A 91 -0.30 -1.42 1.81
CA ASN A 91 0.14 -2.40 2.78
C ASN A 91 -0.06 -3.84 2.25
N ASP A 92 1.00 -4.41 1.69
CA ASP A 92 1.01 -5.79 1.17
C ASP A 92 0.98 -6.87 2.27
N ASN A 93 1.20 -6.50 3.54
CA ASN A 93 1.10 -7.45 4.66
C ASN A 93 -0.36 -7.71 5.08
N LEU A 94 -1.32 -6.92 4.58
CA LEU A 94 -2.72 -7.15 4.87
C LEU A 94 -3.24 -8.41 4.17
N LYS A 95 -4.23 -9.04 4.81
CA LYS A 95 -4.94 -10.19 4.24
C LYS A 95 -5.92 -9.73 3.17
N TRP A 96 -5.40 -9.39 1.99
CA TRP A 96 -6.20 -9.07 0.81
C TRP A 96 -7.01 -10.28 0.35
N ARG A 97 -8.34 -10.14 0.28
CA ARG A 97 -9.27 -11.17 -0.20
C ARG A 97 -9.84 -10.78 -1.53
N LYS A 98 -9.71 -11.67 -2.53
CA LYS A 98 -10.40 -11.53 -3.81
C LYS A 98 -11.88 -11.90 -3.65
N GLN A 99 -12.77 -11.00 -4.03
CA GLN A 99 -14.21 -11.18 -4.01
C GLN A 99 -14.71 -11.89 -5.28
N LYS A 100 -15.93 -12.43 -5.26
CA LYS A 100 -16.52 -13.14 -6.42
C LYS A 100 -16.59 -12.26 -7.69
N ASN A 101 -16.78 -10.95 -7.53
CA ASN A 101 -16.83 -9.96 -8.61
C ASN A 101 -15.43 -9.51 -9.11
N GLY A 102 -14.36 -10.11 -8.58
CA GLY A 102 -12.97 -9.89 -8.97
C GLY A 102 -12.25 -8.74 -8.26
N TYR A 103 -12.95 -7.92 -7.46
CA TYR A 103 -12.34 -6.86 -6.66
C TYR A 103 -11.56 -7.45 -5.48
N TYR A 104 -10.63 -6.68 -4.92
CA TYR A 104 -9.87 -7.08 -3.74
C TYR A 104 -10.25 -6.23 -2.55
N THR A 105 -10.39 -6.85 -1.37
CA THR A 105 -10.73 -6.14 -0.15
C THR A 105 -9.75 -6.49 0.96
N ALA A 106 -9.33 -5.49 1.71
CA ALA A 106 -8.66 -5.66 2.99
C ALA A 106 -9.31 -4.74 4.02
N GLU A 107 -9.11 -5.08 5.29
CA GLU A 107 -9.53 -4.26 6.41
C GLU A 107 -8.35 -4.01 7.33
N GLU A 108 -8.25 -2.79 7.82
CA GLU A 108 -7.27 -2.38 8.83
C GLU A 108 -7.95 -1.47 9.85
N THR A 109 -7.50 -1.51 11.10
CA THR A 109 -8.00 -0.61 12.15
C THR A 109 -6.99 0.50 12.40
N VAL A 110 -7.41 1.74 12.17
CA VAL A 110 -6.61 2.95 12.39
C VAL A 110 -7.37 3.83 13.38
N GLU A 111 -6.74 4.17 14.50
CA GLU A 111 -7.34 4.99 15.58
C GLU A 111 -8.71 4.47 16.06
N GLY A 112 -8.88 3.14 16.12
CA GLY A 112 -10.14 2.50 16.53
C GLY A 112 -11.22 2.41 15.44
N VAL A 113 -10.98 2.98 14.26
CA VAL A 113 -11.86 2.89 13.09
C VAL A 113 -11.40 1.73 12.21
N ARG A 114 -12.26 0.73 12.02
CA ARG A 114 -12.01 -0.38 11.10
C ARG A 114 -12.43 0.04 9.70
N ILE A 115 -11.48 0.16 8.80
CA ILE A 115 -11.65 0.68 7.45
C ILE A 115 -11.53 -0.47 6.48
N ARG A 116 -12.53 -0.65 5.61
CA ARG A 116 -12.43 -1.54 4.46
C ARG A 116 -11.98 -0.75 3.26
N VAL A 117 -10.91 -1.20 2.61
CA VAL A 117 -10.43 -0.67 1.33
C VAL A 117 -10.75 -1.69 0.24
N VAL A 118 -11.27 -1.20 -0.89
CA VAL A 118 -11.62 -2.00 -2.05
C VAL A 118 -10.75 -1.58 -3.22
N LEU A 119 -9.92 -2.49 -3.71
CA LEU A 119 -9.16 -2.30 -4.94
C LEU A 119 -9.93 -2.87 -6.13
N ASN A 120 -9.68 -2.28 -7.30
CA ASN A 120 -10.23 -2.76 -8.55
C ASN A 120 -9.74 -4.19 -8.91
N ARG A 121 -10.21 -4.72 -10.03
CA ARG A 121 -9.88 -6.09 -10.47
C ARG A 121 -8.41 -6.29 -10.87
N LYS A 122 -7.71 -5.20 -11.22
CA LYS A 122 -6.30 -5.21 -11.59
C LYS A 122 -5.37 -5.03 -10.38
N ARG A 123 -5.93 -4.65 -9.22
CA ARG A 123 -5.21 -4.38 -7.97
C ARG A 123 -4.21 -3.22 -8.12
N ASP A 124 -4.54 -2.22 -8.93
CA ASP A 124 -3.72 -1.03 -9.20
C ASP A 124 -4.40 0.30 -8.83
N ASP A 125 -5.70 0.30 -8.47
CA ASP A 125 -6.43 1.50 -8.07
C ASP A 125 -7.47 1.21 -6.97
N VAL A 126 -7.63 2.15 -6.04
CA VAL A 126 -8.65 2.13 -4.98
C VAL A 126 -9.99 2.62 -5.54
N VAL A 127 -10.99 1.74 -5.47
CA VAL A 127 -12.34 2.02 -5.97
C VAL A 127 -13.19 2.71 -4.92
N THR A 128 -13.05 2.28 -3.65
CA THR A 128 -13.75 2.89 -2.52
C THR A 128 -13.09 2.48 -1.21
N ALA A 129 -13.36 3.24 -0.15
CA ALA A 129 -12.97 2.93 1.20
C ALA A 129 -13.99 3.52 2.19
N TYR A 130 -14.33 2.75 3.23
CA TYR A 130 -15.32 3.16 4.21
C TYR A 130 -15.15 2.46 5.55
N PRO A 131 -15.57 3.07 6.67
CA PRO A 131 -15.59 2.40 7.96
C PRO A 131 -16.62 1.28 8.02
N VAL A 132 -16.29 0.17 8.66
CA VAL A 132 -17.22 -0.97 8.84
C VAL A 132 -17.72 -1.12 10.28
N ASN A 133 -17.20 -0.31 11.21
CA ASN A 133 -17.59 -0.31 12.62
C ASN A 133 -18.15 1.03 13.11
N THR A 134 -18.53 1.93 12.21
CA THR A 134 -19.26 3.16 12.56
C THR A 134 -20.75 3.01 12.28
N LYS A 135 -21.57 3.81 12.96
CA LYS A 135 -23.01 3.82 12.75
C LYS A 135 -23.32 4.21 11.29
N ARG A 136 -24.14 3.42 10.62
CA ARG A 136 -24.64 3.75 9.27
C ARG A 136 -25.73 4.81 9.37
N ASN A 137 -25.80 5.66 8.35
CA ASN A 137 -26.87 6.62 8.16
C ASN A 137 -28.22 5.90 8.01
N PRO A 138 -29.32 6.53 8.45
CA PRO A 138 -30.67 5.99 8.28
C PRO A 138 -30.94 5.54 6.84
N CYS A 139 -31.69 4.46 6.71
CA CYS A 139 -32.06 3.85 5.44
C CYS A 139 -33.56 3.57 5.40
N ASN A 140 -34.17 3.64 4.22
CA ASN A 140 -35.48 3.04 3.99
C ASN A 140 -35.24 1.59 3.57
N ALA A 141 -35.94 0.60 4.14
CA ALA A 141 -35.70 -0.85 3.91
C ALA A 141 -35.78 -1.35 2.44
N ALA A 142 -35.94 -0.46 1.47
CA ALA A 142 -35.84 -0.76 0.04
C ALA A 142 -34.41 -0.58 -0.51
N ASN A 143 -33.48 0.04 0.22
CA ASN A 143 -32.12 0.35 -0.26
C ASN A 143 -30.99 -0.27 0.58
N ASP A 144 -31.31 -1.21 1.47
CA ASP A 144 -30.33 -2.00 2.23
C ASP A 144 -30.05 -3.34 1.55
N ASN A 145 -29.00 -3.38 0.71
CA ASN A 145 -28.40 -4.63 0.23
C ASN A 145 -27.64 -5.39 1.35
N PHE A 146 -28.25 -5.58 2.52
CA PHE A 146 -27.65 -6.30 3.65
C PHE A 146 -27.82 -7.83 3.57
N ASN A 147 -28.49 -8.34 2.53
CA ASN A 147 -28.66 -9.78 2.31
C ASN A 147 -28.12 -10.21 0.93
N ALA A 148 -26.83 -10.48 0.84
CA ALA A 148 -26.23 -11.29 -0.22
C ALA A 148 -24.97 -12.01 0.28
#